data_AF-C6LIT7-F1
#
_entry.id   AF-C6LIT7-F1
#
_cell.length_a   1.000
_cell.length_b   1.000
_cell.length_c   1.000
_cell.angle_alpha   90.00
_cell.angle_beta   90.00
_cell.angle_gamma   90.00
#
_symmetry.space_group_name_H-M   'P 1'
#
loop_
_entity.id
_entity.type
_entity.pdbx_description
1 polymer ?
#
loop_
_entity_poly.entity_id
_entity_poly.type
_entity_poly.pdbx_seq_one_letter_code
_entity_poly.pdbx_strand_id
1 'polypeptide(L)' 'MSVTGRPSFLFEEVLMYKYRFSGPVSEFGRCITEHWEGETTAISKARARANLEYRFKKQHNKYPSAKITLVGDIQTIL' A
#
# COMPACT_ATOMS: atom_id res chain seq x y z
N MET A 1 -16.35 33.57 -23.36
CA MET A 1 -16.56 32.11 -23.58
C MET A 1 -15.82 31.38 -22.49
N SER A 2 -16.52 31.05 -21.41
CA SER A 2 -15.95 30.46 -20.20
C SER A 2 -15.98 28.94 -20.37
N VAL A 3 -14.84 28.33 -20.71
CA VAL A 3 -14.73 26.86 -20.74
C VAL A 3 -14.60 26.38 -19.29
N THR A 4 -15.75 26.10 -18.69
CA THR A 4 -15.88 25.46 -17.39
C THR A 4 -15.69 23.96 -17.56
N GLY A 5 -14.44 23.53 -17.66
CA GLY A 5 -14.06 22.12 -17.53
C GLY A 5 -13.62 21.84 -16.10
N ARG A 6 -14.55 21.83 -15.14
CA ARG A 6 -14.27 21.32 -13.79
C ARG A 6 -13.89 19.83 -13.98
N PRO A 7 -12.68 19.37 -13.60
CA PRO A 7 -12.33 17.97 -13.79
C PRO A 7 -13.34 17.11 -13.03
N SER A 8 -13.97 16.20 -13.75
CA SER A 8 -14.88 15.17 -13.23
C SER A 8 -14.11 14.10 -12.44
N PHE A 9 -13.24 14.51 -11.52
CA PHE A 9 -12.86 13.68 -10.38
C PHE A 9 -13.96 13.89 -9.34
N LEU A 10 -15.13 13.35 -9.65
CA LEU A 10 -16.19 13.16 -8.68
C LEU A 10 -15.58 12.36 -7.54
N PHE A 11 -15.54 13.00 -6.37
CA PHE A 11 -15.51 12.33 -5.08
C PHE A 11 -16.72 11.39 -5.06
N GLU A 12 -16.54 10.17 -5.58
CA GLU A 12 -17.25 9.05 -4.98
C GLU A 12 -16.81 9.02 -3.53
N GLU A 13 -17.73 8.88 -2.60
CA GLU A 13 -17.41 8.50 -1.23
C GLU A 13 -16.80 7.10 -1.27
N VAL A 14 -15.54 6.99 -1.69
CA VAL A 14 -14.91 5.70 -1.85
C VAL A 14 -14.69 5.16 -0.44
N LEU A 15 -15.44 4.11 -0.10
CA LEU A 15 -15.27 3.38 1.15
C LEU A 15 -13.78 3.00 1.30
N MET A 16 -13.09 3.71 2.19
CA MET A 16 -11.72 3.38 2.58
C MET A 16 -11.79 2.38 3.71
N TYR A 17 -11.21 1.21 3.48
CA TYR A 17 -11.05 0.19 4.52
C TYR A 17 -9.68 0.34 5.16
N LYS A 18 -9.59 -0.02 6.45
CA LYS A 18 -8.31 -0.10 7.15
C LYS A 18 -7.75 -1.50 6.98
N TYR A 19 -6.51 -1.58 6.54
CA TYR A 19 -5.79 -2.82 6.31
C TYR A 19 -4.56 -2.90 7.21
N ARG A 20 -4.24 -4.12 7.67
CA ARG A 20 -3.03 -4.44 8.42
C ARG A 20 -2.31 -5.62 7.77
N PHE A 21 -0.99 -5.54 7.75
CA PHE A 21 -0.08 -6.64 7.47
C PHE A 21 0.82 -6.86 8.70
N SER A 22 1.07 -8.12 9.02
CA SER A 22 2.09 -8.56 9.99
C SER A 22 2.70 -9.84 9.41
N GLY A 23 3.99 -9.81 9.12
CA GLY A 23 4.67 -10.95 8.53
C GLY A 23 6.00 -10.63 7.84
N PRO A 24 6.57 -11.61 7.12
CA PRO A 24 7.87 -11.48 6.50
C PRO A 24 7.88 -10.58 5.27
N VAL A 25 9.01 -9.91 5.05
CA VAL A 25 9.26 -9.06 3.88
C VAL A 25 10.45 -9.60 3.12
N SER A 26 10.27 -9.75 1.81
CA SER A 26 11.30 -10.21 0.89
C SER A 26 11.71 -9.11 -0.08
N GLU A 27 12.99 -9.09 -0.43
CA GLU A 27 13.56 -8.26 -1.49
C GLU A 27 14.19 -9.17 -2.55
N PHE A 28 13.73 -9.06 -3.79
CA PHE A 28 14.11 -9.95 -4.90
C PHE A 28 14.00 -11.45 -4.55
N GLY A 29 13.02 -11.82 -3.73
CA GLY A 29 12.76 -13.21 -3.31
C GLY A 29 13.59 -13.69 -2.10
N ARG A 30 14.51 -12.87 -1.58
CA ARG A 30 15.22 -13.16 -0.34
C ARG A 30 14.52 -12.51 0.84
N CYS A 31 14.22 -13.27 1.89
CA CYS A 31 13.72 -12.71 3.14
C CYS A 31 14.76 -11.75 3.73
N ILE A 32 14.36 -10.50 3.97
CA ILE A 32 15.20 -9.45 4.57
C ILE A 32 14.71 -9.05 5.96
N THR A 33 13.47 -9.38 6.29
CA THR A 33 12.87 -9.10 7.58
C THR A 33 11.85 -10.19 7.85
N GLU A 34 12.03 -10.94 8.94
CA GLU A 34 11.14 -12.05 9.29
C GLU A 34 9.79 -11.55 9.82
N HIS A 35 9.79 -10.38 10.47
CA HIS A 35 8.60 -9.77 11.05
C HIS A 35 8.60 -8.26 10.82
N TRP A 36 7.67 -7.80 9.98
CA TRP A 36 7.35 -6.38 9.82
C TRP A 36 5.84 -6.18 9.93
N GLU A 37 5.44 -5.09 10.57
CA GLU A 37 4.04 -4.71 10.71
C GLU A 37 3.76 -3.36 10.09
N GLY A 38 2.62 -3.24 9.42
CA GLY A 38 2.18 -1.98 8.86
C GLY A 38 0.68 -1.92 8.63
N GLU A 39 0.12 -0.72 8.79
CA GLU A 39 -1.29 -0.43 8.53
C GLU A 39 -1.49 0.64 7.47
N THR A 40 -2.53 0.56 6.66
CA THR A 40 -2.87 1.59 5.68
C THR A 40 -4.38 1.65 5.44
N THR A 41 -4.87 2.77 4.97
CA THR A 41 -6.24 2.89 4.44
C THR A 41 -6.19 2.82 2.92
N ALA A 42 -7.09 2.03 2.33
CA ALA A 42 -7.18 1.91 0.88
C ALA A 42 -8.58 1.48 0.45
N ILE A 43 -8.84 1.65 -0.84
CA ILE A 43 -10.09 1.25 -1.48
C ILE A 43 -10.16 -0.26 -1.77
N SER A 44 -9.02 -0.95 -1.71
CA SER A 44 -8.90 -2.38 -1.97
C SER A 44 -7.64 -2.99 -1.34
N LYS A 45 -7.64 -4.31 -1.12
CA LYS A 45 -6.46 -5.06 -0.63
C LYS A 45 -5.23 -4.90 -1.54
N ALA A 46 -5.44 -4.88 -2.87
CA ALA A 46 -4.34 -4.69 -3.82
C ALA A 46 -3.68 -3.33 -3.67
N ARG A 47 -4.48 -2.26 -3.49
CA ARG A 47 -3.95 -0.92 -3.24
C ARG A 47 -3.30 -0.81 -1.86
N ALA A 48 -3.88 -1.44 -0.84
CA ALA A 48 -3.28 -1.53 0.48
C ALA A 48 -1.90 -2.20 0.43
N ARG A 49 -1.75 -3.27 -0.34
CA ARG A 49 -0.46 -3.95 -0.54
C ARG A 49 0.60 -3.02 -1.12
N ALA A 50 0.27 -2.33 -2.21
CA ALA A 50 1.18 -1.36 -2.83
C ALA A 50 1.57 -0.23 -1.87
N ASN A 51 0.61 0.29 -1.09
CA ASN A 51 0.88 1.31 -0.07
C ASN A 51 1.83 0.78 1.02
N LEU A 52 1.61 -0.45 1.50
CA LEU A 52 2.45 -1.06 2.54
C LEU A 52 3.87 -1.36 2.04
N GLU A 53 4.02 -1.86 0.81
CA GLU A 53 5.33 -2.03 0.16
C GLU A 53 6.07 -0.70 0.04
N TYR A 54 5.37 0.36 -0.37
CA TYR A 54 5.95 1.71 -0.43
C TYR A 54 6.38 2.21 0.95
N ARG A 55 5.56 2.01 1.99
CA ARG A 55 5.89 2.39 3.37
C ARG A 55 7.15 1.67 3.86
N PHE A 56 7.24 0.37 3.62
CA PHE A 56 8.45 -0.39 3.94
C PHE A 56 9.68 0.20 3.22
N LYS A 57 9.58 0.48 1.92
CA LYS A 57 10.69 1.09 1.16
C LYS A 57 11.14 2.42 1.78
N LYS A 58 10.19 3.28 2.16
CA LYS A 58 10.49 4.57 2.79
C LYS A 58 11.14 4.44 4.16
N GLN A 59 10.64 3.53 5.00
CA GLN A 59 11.18 3.30 6.33
C GLN A 59 12.61 2.74 6.29
N HIS A 60 12.92 1.90 5.31
CA HIS A 60 14.19 1.21 5.19
C HIS A 60 15.14 1.81 4.14
N ASN A 61 14.90 3.08 3.73
CA ASN A 61 15.71 3.80 2.74
C ASN A 61 15.99 3.01 1.45
N LYS A 62 15.00 2.23 1.00
CA LYS A 62 15.09 1.47 -0.25
C LYS A 62 14.76 2.36 -1.44
N TYR A 63 15.36 2.04 -2.58
CA TYR A 63 14.99 2.66 -3.85
C TYR A 63 13.51 2.38 -4.18
N PRO A 64 12.78 3.32 -4.80
CA PRO A 64 11.41 3.09 -5.25
C PRO A 64 11.29 1.88 -6.19
N SER A 65 12.32 1.62 -6.99
CA SER A 65 12.43 0.49 -7.92
C SER A 65 12.77 -0.86 -7.25
N ALA A 66 13.12 -0.88 -5.96
CA ALA A 66 13.39 -2.12 -5.25
C ALA A 66 12.17 -3.06 -5.28
N LYS A 67 12.37 -4.34 -5.61
CA LYS A 67 11.30 -5.33 -5.62
C LYS A 67 11.07 -5.86 -4.21
N ILE A 68 10.26 -5.12 -3.45
CA ILE A 68 9.77 -5.52 -2.12
C ILE A 68 8.50 -6.34 -2.28
N THR A 69 8.36 -7.41 -1.51
CA THR A 69 7.18 -8.26 -1.49
C THR A 69 6.84 -8.60 -0.04
N LEU A 70 5.59 -8.32 0.35
CA LEU A 70 5.04 -8.70 1.65
C LEU A 70 4.56 -10.15 1.59
N VAL A 71 5.27 -11.09 2.19
CA VAL A 71 4.93 -12.51 2.08
C VAL A 71 3.82 -12.82 3.07
N GLY A 72 2.62 -13.08 2.57
CA GLY A 72 1.41 -13.31 3.37
C GLY A 72 0.24 -12.44 2.97
N ASP A 73 -0.86 -12.63 3.70
CA ASP A 73 -2.13 -11.95 3.47
C ASP A 73 -2.21 -10.61 4.20
N ILE A 74 -3.04 -9.72 3.65
CA ILE A 74 -3.39 -8.44 4.26
C ILE A 74 -4.80 -8.58 4.82
N GLN A 75 -4.93 -8.28 6.10
CA GLN A 75 -6.19 -8.35 6.84
C GLN A 75 -6.91 -7.00 6.78
N THR A 76 -8.22 -7.04 6.54
CA THR A 76 -9.09 -5.89 6.78
C THR A 76 -9.35 -5.83 8.27
N ILE A 77 -9.11 -4.70 8.91
CA ILE A 77 -9.30 -4.52 10.36
C ILE A 77 -10.43 -3.55 10.70
N LEU A 78 -10.89 -2.73 9.74
CA LEU A 78 -12.09 -1.88 9.80
C LEU A 78 -12.66 -1.68 8.40
#